data_AF-A0A6A6AI41-F1
#
_entry.id   AF-A0A6A6AI41-F1
#
_cell.length_a   1.000
_cell.length_b   1.000
_cell.length_c   1.000
_cell.angle_alpha   90.00
_cell.angle_beta   90.00
_cell.angle_gamma   90.00
#
_symmetry.space_group_name_H-M   'P 1'
#
loop_
_entity.id
_entity.type
_entity.pdbx_description
1 polymer ?
#
loop_
_entity_poly.entity_id
_entity_poly.type
_entity_poly.pdbx_seq_one_letter_code
_entity_poly.pdbx_strand_id
1 'polypeptide(L)'
;MNATPFDHLTFDNTNPPHLYQSPDANNLGANLTIFTKNNTEVDLIFFVAGGNQPPHPIHKHSNRDFIIGSGGGSSNWTSIVEATAVIPQNLNLMSPPYRDNFDTPSSALRPMWLAVRYHVVNPGAFMLHCHIQSHLSGAWRW
;
A
#
# COMPACT_ATOMS: atom_id res chain seq x y z
N MET A 1 8.06 12.98 8.93
CA MET A 1 7.54 12.48 7.64
C MET A 1 7.34 13.70 6.75
N ASN A 2 8.06 13.80 5.62
CA ASN A 2 7.76 14.81 4.60
C ASN A 2 6.49 14.37 3.87
N ALA A 3 5.32 14.60 4.48
CA ALA A 3 4.06 14.43 3.79
C ALA A 3 3.90 15.61 2.82
N THR A 4 4.02 15.34 1.52
CA THR A 4 3.39 16.21 0.52
C THR A 4 1.89 16.24 0.83
N PRO A 5 1.30 17.39 1.17
CA PRO A 5 -0.12 17.47 1.47
C PRO A 5 -0.94 16.96 0.27
N PHE A 6 -1.81 15.98 0.49
CA PHE A 6 -2.85 15.67 -0.48
C PHE A 6 -3.94 16.73 -0.35
N ASP A 7 -3.91 17.72 -1.23
CA ASP A 7 -4.95 18.74 -1.33
C ASP A 7 -5.95 18.30 -2.41
N HIS A 8 -7.06 17.70 -1.97
CA HIS A 8 -8.09 17.24 -2.89
C HIS A 8 -8.68 18.39 -3.72
N LEU A 9 -8.72 19.62 -3.18
CA LEU A 9 -9.34 20.75 -3.87
C LEU A 9 -8.53 21.20 -5.08
N THR A 10 -7.19 21.09 -5.02
CA THR A 10 -6.36 21.39 -6.19
C THR A 10 -6.52 20.32 -7.27
N PHE A 11 -6.65 19.05 -6.89
CA PHE A 11 -6.78 17.95 -7.85
C PHE A 11 -8.19 17.87 -8.48
N ASP A 12 -9.25 18.06 -7.71
CA ASP A 12 -10.63 17.99 -8.20
C ASP A 12 -10.97 19.10 -9.22
N ASN A 13 -10.26 20.23 -9.15
CA ASN A 13 -10.48 21.39 -10.03
C ASN A 13 -9.52 21.44 -11.24
N THR A 14 -8.74 20.40 -11.48
CA THR A 14 -7.85 20.35 -12.66
C THR A 14 -8.61 20.16 -13.97
N ASN A 15 -8.12 20.78 -15.05
CA ASN A 15 -8.67 20.64 -16.38
C ASN A 15 -7.58 20.24 -17.39
N PRO A 16 -7.64 19.05 -18.01
CA PRO A 16 -8.68 18.03 -17.82
C PRO A 16 -8.58 17.37 -16.43
N PRO A 17 -9.65 16.77 -15.89
CA PRO A 17 -9.59 16.09 -14.59
C PRO A 17 -8.45 15.08 -14.53
N HIS A 18 -7.81 14.91 -13.36
CA HIS A 18 -6.62 14.05 -13.18
C HIS A 18 -6.75 12.66 -13.80
N LEU A 19 -7.94 12.05 -13.76
CA LEU A 19 -8.19 10.74 -14.34
C LEU A 19 -7.97 10.68 -15.87
N TYR A 20 -8.09 11.81 -16.56
CA TYR A 20 -7.92 11.94 -18.02
C TYR A 20 -6.54 12.46 -18.43
N GLN A 21 -5.68 12.76 -17.46
CA GLN A 21 -4.31 13.17 -17.72
C GLN A 21 -3.42 11.94 -17.91
N SER A 22 -2.25 12.12 -18.55
CA SER A 22 -1.25 11.04 -18.60
C SER A 22 -0.88 10.63 -17.16
N PRO A 23 -0.72 9.33 -16.87
CA PRO A 23 -0.28 8.87 -15.55
C PRO A 23 1.03 9.55 -15.09
N ASP A 24 1.88 9.96 -16.04
CA ASP A 24 3.15 10.66 -15.77
C ASP A 24 3.00 12.18 -15.59
N ALA A 25 1.87 12.77 -15.98
CA ALA A 25 1.70 14.23 -16.06
C ALA A 25 1.77 14.95 -14.71
N ASN A 26 1.47 14.25 -13.61
CA ASN A 26 1.51 14.79 -12.25
C ASN A 26 2.36 13.94 -11.31
N ASN A 27 3.39 13.28 -11.84
CA ASN A 27 4.41 12.72 -10.99
C ASN A 27 5.19 13.89 -10.37
N LEU A 28 4.76 14.34 -9.19
CA LEU A 28 5.34 15.46 -8.42
C LEU A 28 6.81 15.21 -7.99
N GLY A 29 7.50 14.25 -8.59
CA GLY A 29 8.83 13.79 -8.19
C GLY A 29 8.86 13.08 -6.83
N ALA A 30 7.70 12.95 -6.19
CA ALA A 30 7.53 12.23 -4.94
C ALA A 30 7.06 10.81 -5.25
N ASN A 31 7.62 9.82 -4.55
CA ASN A 31 7.31 8.40 -4.66
C ASN A 31 5.88 8.08 -4.13
N LEU A 32 4.86 8.66 -4.77
CA LEU A 32 3.45 8.67 -4.34
C LEU A 32 2.53 7.94 -5.32
N THR A 33 3.02 7.63 -6.53
CA THR A 33 2.26 6.94 -7.56
C THR A 33 2.97 5.64 -7.93
N ILE A 34 2.21 4.54 -7.95
CA ILE A 34 2.70 3.22 -8.38
C ILE A 34 2.10 2.92 -9.74
N PHE A 35 2.94 2.80 -10.77
CA PHE A 35 2.50 2.37 -12.09
C PHE A 35 2.55 0.85 -12.20
N THR A 36 1.46 0.28 -12.69
CA THR A 36 1.34 -1.17 -12.90
C THR A 36 0.91 -1.45 -14.32
N LYS A 37 1.20 -2.67 -14.79
CA LYS A 37 0.78 -3.12 -16.12
C LYS A 37 -0.50 -3.93 -15.98
N ASN A 38 -1.41 -3.77 -16.93
CA ASN A 38 -2.60 -4.60 -16.95
C ASN A 38 -2.21 -6.08 -17.12
N ASN A 39 -2.98 -6.96 -16.50
CA ASN A 39 -2.79 -8.41 -16.48
C ASN A 39 -1.46 -8.88 -15.85
N THR A 40 -0.95 -8.16 -14.84
CA THR A 40 0.22 -8.60 -14.04
C THR A 40 -0.14 -8.82 -12.57
N GLU A 41 0.56 -9.72 -11.91
CA GLU A 41 0.53 -9.82 -10.44
C GLU A 41 1.46 -8.78 -9.83
N VAL A 42 0.98 -8.11 -8.78
CA VAL A 42 1.73 -7.09 -8.03
C VAL A 42 1.70 -7.43 -6.56
N ASP A 43 2.88 -7.45 -5.94
CA ASP A 43 3.06 -7.58 -4.50
C ASP A 43 3.26 -6.21 -3.87
N LEU A 44 2.50 -5.91 -2.82
CA LEU A 44 2.71 -4.76 -1.96
C LEU A 44 3.20 -5.25 -0.60
N ILE A 45 4.34 -4.71 -0.17
CA ILE A 45 4.94 -5.05 1.12
C ILE A 45 4.93 -3.79 1.98
N PHE A 46 4.11 -3.81 3.03
CA PHE A 46 4.01 -2.73 4.00
C PHE A 46 5.00 -2.96 5.13
N PHE A 47 5.79 -1.94 5.44
CA PHE A 47 6.70 -1.94 6.58
C PHE A 47 6.17 -1.02 7.67
N VAL A 48 5.91 -1.60 8.84
CA VAL A 48 5.56 -0.86 10.05
C VAL A 48 6.83 -0.70 10.86
N ALA A 49 7.29 0.54 11.01
CA ALA A 49 8.44 0.84 11.83
C ALA A 49 8.19 0.40 13.29
N GLY A 50 9.27 0.09 14.00
CA GLY A 50 9.23 -0.10 15.47
C GLY A 50 8.71 1.14 16.19
N GLY A 51 8.43 1.02 17.48
CA GLY A 51 8.09 2.15 18.35
C GLY A 51 6.60 2.31 18.60
N ASN A 52 5.94 1.24 19.06
CA ASN A 52 4.55 1.24 19.53
C ASN A 52 3.54 1.82 18.51
N GLN A 53 3.63 1.37 17.26
CA GLN A 53 2.67 1.71 16.22
C GLN A 53 1.44 0.79 16.31
N PRO A 54 0.22 1.34 16.39
CA PRO A 54 -1.01 0.56 16.36
C PRO A 54 -1.25 -0.04 14.96
N PRO A 55 -2.21 -0.97 14.81
CA PRO A 55 -2.64 -1.42 13.49
C PRO A 55 -3.21 -0.25 12.67
N HIS A 56 -2.86 -0.19 11.38
CA HIS A 56 -3.45 0.73 10.43
C HIS A 56 -4.34 -0.06 9.47
N PRO A 57 -5.66 0.20 9.42
CA PRO A 57 -6.51 -0.37 8.40
C PRO A 57 -6.16 0.28 7.07
N ILE A 58 -5.78 -0.52 6.08
CA ILE A 58 -5.46 -0.10 4.73
C ILE A 58 -6.59 -0.53 3.81
N HIS A 59 -7.03 0.40 2.99
CA HIS A 59 -8.02 0.20 1.96
C HIS A 59 -7.41 0.46 0.58
N LYS A 60 -7.64 -0.46 -0.34
CA LYS A 60 -7.27 -0.33 -1.74
C LYS A 60 -8.53 -0.30 -2.59
N HIS A 61 -8.63 0.70 -3.45
CA HIS A 61 -9.73 0.82 -4.41
C HIS A 61 -9.51 -0.15 -5.59
N SER A 62 -10.58 -0.39 -6.36
CA SER A 62 -10.66 -1.27 -7.54
C SER A 62 -10.95 -2.74 -7.27
N ASN A 63 -9.94 -3.49 -6.83
CA ASN A 63 -10.00 -4.93 -6.67
C ASN A 63 -9.44 -5.33 -5.31
N ARG A 64 -9.87 -6.50 -4.86
CA ARG A 64 -9.42 -7.10 -3.59
C ARG A 64 -8.01 -7.68 -3.76
N ASP A 65 -7.31 -7.76 -2.63
CA ASP A 65 -5.98 -8.30 -2.49
C ASP A 65 -6.02 -9.64 -1.74
N PHE A 66 -5.08 -10.51 -2.07
CA PHE A 66 -4.75 -11.70 -1.29
C PHE A 66 -3.77 -11.32 -0.18
N ILE A 67 -4.13 -11.60 1.07
CA ILE A 67 -3.24 -11.41 2.21
C ILE A 67 -2.31 -12.62 2.29
N ILE A 68 -1.10 -12.47 1.77
CA ILE A 68 -0.17 -13.58 1.57
C ILE A 68 0.78 -13.80 2.76
N GLY A 69 0.95 -12.85 3.67
CA GLY A 69 1.74 -13.08 4.87
C GLY A 69 1.95 -11.85 5.75
N SER A 70 2.39 -12.10 6.99
CA SER A 70 2.83 -11.05 7.91
C SER A 70 3.87 -11.59 8.89
N GLY A 71 4.69 -10.72 9.46
CA GLY A 71 5.68 -11.14 10.43
C GLY A 71 6.44 -9.98 11.08
N GLY A 72 7.28 -10.33 12.05
CA GLY A 72 8.19 -9.41 12.72
C GLY A 72 9.61 -9.46 12.16
N GLY A 73 10.35 -8.38 12.36
CA GLY A 73 11.74 -8.21 11.92
C GLY A 73 11.87 -7.32 10.68
N SER A 74 13.08 -6.84 10.43
CA SER A 74 13.43 -6.20 9.17
C SER A 74 13.35 -7.23 8.04
N SER A 75 12.82 -6.84 6.89
CA SER A 75 12.95 -7.68 5.69
C SER A 75 14.39 -7.63 5.20
N ASN A 76 15.07 -8.76 5.22
CA ASN A 76 16.31 -8.96 4.48
C ASN A 76 16.04 -9.35 3.01
N TRP A 77 14.83 -9.08 2.53
CA TRP A 77 14.29 -9.45 1.23
C TRP A 77 13.52 -8.26 0.67
N THR A 78 13.48 -8.17 -0.64
CA THR A 78 12.85 -7.08 -1.39
C THR A 78 11.66 -7.56 -2.22
N SER A 79 11.47 -8.87 -2.32
CA SER A 79 10.36 -9.50 -3.06
C SER A 79 9.81 -10.73 -2.32
N ILE A 80 8.59 -11.14 -2.68
CA ILE A 80 7.97 -12.36 -2.15
C ILE A 80 8.70 -13.63 -2.61
N VAL A 81 9.33 -13.57 -3.79
CA VAL A 81 10.18 -14.67 -4.29
C VAL A 81 11.37 -14.89 -3.35
N GLU A 82 12.07 -13.81 -2.97
CA GLU A 82 13.15 -13.88 -1.97
C GLU A 82 12.63 -14.28 -0.59
N ALA A 83 11.50 -13.71 -0.16
CA ALA A 83 10.89 -14.05 1.13
C ALA A 83 10.56 -15.55 1.24
N THR A 84 10.15 -16.19 0.15
CA THR A 84 9.84 -17.63 0.12
C THR A 84 11.07 -18.49 0.43
N ALA A 85 12.28 -18.02 0.11
CA ALA A 85 13.52 -18.75 0.44
C ALA A 85 13.94 -18.57 1.91
N VAL A 86 13.58 -17.44 2.53
CA VAL A 86 14.07 -17.06 3.88
C VAL A 86 13.04 -17.37 4.98
N ILE A 87 11.76 -17.15 4.70
CA ILE A 87 10.63 -17.23 5.65
C ILE A 87 9.38 -17.90 5.03
N PRO A 88 9.50 -19.08 4.39
CA PRO A 88 8.36 -19.75 3.75
C PRO A 88 7.19 -20.00 4.72
N GLN A 89 7.48 -20.26 6.00
CA GLN A 89 6.48 -20.49 7.05
C GLN A 89 5.61 -19.27 7.37
N ASN A 90 6.04 -18.06 6.98
CA ASN A 90 5.29 -16.82 7.20
C ASN A 90 4.42 -16.43 5.99
N LEU A 91 4.43 -17.24 4.92
CA LEU A 91 3.69 -16.99 3.69
C LEU A 91 2.61 -18.05 3.46
N ASN A 92 1.41 -17.62 3.09
CA ASN A 92 0.30 -18.46 2.67
C ASN A 92 0.02 -18.23 1.18
N LEU A 93 0.64 -19.03 0.31
CA LEU A 93 0.46 -18.95 -1.15
C LEU A 93 -0.58 -19.96 -1.68
N MET A 94 -1.16 -20.79 -0.81
CA MET A 94 -2.10 -21.85 -1.21
C MET A 94 -3.57 -21.42 -1.05
N SER A 95 -3.89 -20.74 0.06
CA SER A 95 -5.25 -20.30 0.36
C SER A 95 -5.28 -18.97 1.13
N PRO A 96 -4.68 -17.90 0.59
CA PRO A 96 -4.69 -16.61 1.25
C PRO A 96 -6.11 -16.01 1.33
N PRO A 97 -6.45 -15.30 2.42
CA PRO A 97 -7.68 -14.52 2.49
C PRO A 97 -7.75 -13.47 1.37
N TYR A 98 -8.92 -13.28 0.77
CA TYR A 98 -9.15 -12.32 -0.31
C TYR A 98 -10.05 -11.17 0.15
N ARG A 99 -9.50 -9.96 0.30
CA ARG A 99 -10.15 -8.79 0.97
C ARG A 99 -9.81 -7.47 0.28
N ASP A 100 -10.71 -6.50 0.36
CA ASP A 100 -10.51 -5.10 -0.09
C ASP A 100 -9.93 -4.19 1.02
N ASN A 101 -9.94 -4.68 2.25
CA ASN A 101 -9.41 -4.00 3.42
C ASN A 101 -8.59 -4.96 4.27
N PHE A 102 -7.45 -4.50 4.76
CA PHE A 102 -6.53 -5.29 5.59
C PHE A 102 -5.79 -4.42 6.59
N ASP A 103 -5.48 -4.96 7.75
CA ASP A 103 -4.80 -4.22 8.82
C ASP A 103 -3.30 -4.50 8.77
N THR A 104 -2.48 -3.45 8.86
CA THR A 104 -1.06 -3.64 9.16
C THR A 104 -0.92 -4.20 10.58
N PRO A 105 0.05 -5.10 10.83
CA PRO A 105 0.31 -5.59 12.18
C PRO A 105 0.72 -4.45 13.12
N SER A 106 0.33 -4.55 14.39
CA SER A 106 0.86 -3.66 15.43
C SER A 106 2.35 -3.93 15.65
N SER A 107 3.11 -2.87 15.83
CA SER A 107 4.56 -2.92 15.99
C SER A 107 4.92 -2.34 17.35
N ALA A 108 5.42 -3.16 18.26
CA ALA A 108 5.89 -2.72 19.57
C ALA A 108 7.38 -2.33 19.47
N LEU A 109 8.28 -3.17 19.98
CA LEU A 109 9.73 -2.92 19.97
C LEU A 109 10.43 -3.34 18.66
N ARG A 110 9.77 -4.15 17.82
CA ARG A 110 10.34 -4.71 16.59
C ARG A 110 9.55 -4.26 15.38
N PRO A 111 10.21 -3.93 14.25
CA PRO A 111 9.53 -3.69 13.00
C PRO A 111 8.66 -4.87 12.60
N MET A 112 7.57 -4.59 11.89
CA MET A 112 6.66 -5.60 11.37
C MET A 112 6.46 -5.39 9.88
N TRP A 113 6.03 -6.44 9.18
CA TRP A 113 5.69 -6.36 7.77
C TRP A 113 4.37 -7.09 7.48
N LEU A 114 3.71 -6.62 6.42
CA LEU A 114 2.52 -7.23 5.82
C LEU A 114 2.75 -7.33 4.32
N ALA A 115 2.48 -8.48 3.73
CA ALA A 115 2.54 -8.71 2.30
C ALA A 115 1.14 -9.01 1.75
N VAL A 116 0.76 -8.31 0.70
CA VAL A 116 -0.46 -8.55 -0.06
C VAL A 116 -0.17 -8.64 -1.55
N ARG A 117 -0.97 -9.42 -2.27
CA ARG A 117 -0.86 -9.61 -3.72
C ARG A 117 -2.18 -9.30 -4.41
N TYR A 118 -2.14 -8.60 -5.53
CA TYR A 118 -3.32 -8.46 -6.40
C TYR A 118 -2.97 -8.64 -7.88
N HIS A 119 -3.98 -9.04 -8.64
CA HIS A 119 -3.90 -9.14 -10.10
C HIS A 119 -4.49 -7.88 -10.72
N VAL A 120 -3.69 -7.16 -11.50
CA VAL A 120 -4.12 -5.91 -12.15
C VAL A 120 -5.08 -6.24 -13.28
N VAL A 121 -6.37 -5.96 -13.11
CA VAL A 121 -7.42 -6.28 -14.11
C VAL A 121 -8.24 -5.08 -14.54
N ASN A 122 -8.19 -3.98 -13.78
CA ASN A 122 -8.96 -2.77 -14.04
C ASN A 122 -7.99 -1.63 -14.41
N PRO A 123 -8.03 -1.10 -15.63
CA PRO A 123 -7.24 0.07 -15.99
C PRO A 123 -7.87 1.33 -15.39
N GLY A 124 -7.07 2.12 -14.66
CA GLY A 124 -7.52 3.37 -14.04
C GLY A 124 -6.60 3.84 -12.93
N ALA A 125 -6.89 5.02 -12.38
CA ALA A 125 -6.25 5.53 -11.18
C ALA A 125 -7.06 5.12 -9.94
N PHE A 126 -6.40 4.51 -8.95
CA PHE A 126 -7.05 3.99 -7.75
C PHE A 126 -6.26 4.39 -6.50
N MET A 127 -6.98 4.70 -5.42
CA MET A 127 -6.36 5.06 -4.15
C MET A 127 -5.97 3.83 -3.34
N LEU A 128 -4.83 3.94 -2.65
CA LEU A 128 -4.38 3.04 -1.60
C LEU A 128 -4.11 3.91 -0.36
N HIS A 129 -4.88 3.73 0.71
CA HIS A 129 -4.79 4.64 1.85
C HIS A 129 -5.15 3.97 3.18
N CYS A 130 -4.75 4.61 4.28
CA CYS A 130 -5.26 4.24 5.59
C CYS A 130 -6.74 4.65 5.69
N HIS A 131 -7.59 3.76 6.19
CA HIS A 131 -9.02 3.98 6.37
C HIS A 131 -9.36 4.65 7.72
N ILE A 132 -8.39 5.39 8.27
CA ILE A 132 -8.58 6.32 9.39
C ILE A 132 -8.55 7.72 8.80
N GLN A 133 -9.67 8.46 8.92
CA GLN A 133 -9.84 9.75 8.25
C GLN A 133 -8.72 10.75 8.57
N SER A 134 -8.29 10.83 9.84
CA SER A 134 -7.20 11.72 10.26
C SER A 134 -5.85 11.34 9.63
N HIS A 135 -5.61 10.04 9.39
CA HIS A 135 -4.40 9.58 8.71
C HIS A 135 -4.46 9.89 7.20
N LEU A 136 -5.61 9.65 6.55
CA LEU A 136 -5.84 10.00 5.15
C LEU A 136 -5.67 11.50 4.91
N SER A 137 -6.23 12.34 5.78
CA SER A 137 -6.13 13.80 5.67
C SER A 137 -4.77 14.36 6.12
N GLY A 138 -3.82 13.51 6.53
CA GLY A 138 -2.50 13.93 6.99
C GLY A 138 -2.51 14.78 8.27
N ALA A 139 -3.52 14.61 9.13
CA ALA A 139 -3.69 15.44 10.33
C ALA A 139 -2.58 15.12 11.36
N TRP A 140 -1.57 16.00 11.45
CA TRP A 140 -1.33 16.99 12.52
C TRP A 140 -0.21 17.93 12.05
N ARG A 141 -0.57 19.18 11.69
CA ARG A 141 0.36 20.29 11.54
C ARG A 141 0.50 20.98 12.90
N TRP A 142 1.64 20.78 13.56
CA TRP A 142 2.24 21.75 14.47
C TRP A 142 3.69 21.91 14.03
#